data_AF-A0A6I3EH75-F1
#
_entry.id   AF-A0A6I3EH75-F1
#
_cell.length_a   1.000
_cell.length_b   1.000
_cell.length_c   1.000
_cell.angle_alpha   90.00
_cell.angle_beta   90.00
_cell.angle_gamma   90.00
#
_symmetry.space_group_name_H-M   'P 1'
#
loop_
_entity.id
_entity.type
_entity.pdbx_description
1 polymer ?
#
loop_
_entity_poly.entity_id
_entity_poly.type
_entity_poly.pdbx_seq_one_letter_code
_entity_poly.pdbx_strand_id
1 'polypeptide(L)'
;MKKIINDPEQFVDEVLKGILLAHSDQLRSANSDARVIVRTDAPGPRVGIVTGGGSGHLPVFLGYVGKGLCSGVAVGNVFSSPSSEQIFNASVEVNGGMGVLYLFGNYGGDVLNFELAADLCELEDIETATVLVSDDVMSAPQERADSRRGVAGMVFAFKCAGASAERGDSLAQVAEVARKVVRNTRSAGVGLSPTITPHLYGLGRQQMADLSILVHLVLLQYLLLQ
;
A
#
# COMPACT_ATOMS: atom_id res chain seq x y z
N MET A 1 -13.58 -1.85 27.66
CA MET A 1 -12.91 -1.13 26.56
C MET A 1 -11.46 -1.62 26.48
N LYS A 2 -10.97 -2.09 25.32
CA LYS A 2 -9.57 -2.53 25.10
C LYS A 2 -8.84 -1.70 24.03
N LYS A 3 -9.41 -0.57 23.59
CA LYS A 3 -8.85 0.29 22.54
C LYS A 3 -8.54 1.66 23.15
N ILE A 4 -7.41 2.24 22.75
CA ILE A 4 -7.04 3.62 23.06
C ILE A 4 -7.38 4.43 21.81
N ILE A 5 -8.61 4.93 21.75
CA ILE A 5 -9.15 5.75 20.65
C ILE A 5 -10.09 6.80 21.25
N ASN A 6 -10.27 7.92 20.55
CA ASN A 6 -11.31 8.90 20.87
C ASN A 6 -12.63 8.47 20.19
N ASP A 7 -13.05 9.20 19.15
CA ASP A 7 -14.20 8.86 18.32
C ASP A 7 -13.80 7.84 17.24
N PRO A 8 -14.47 6.67 17.14
CA PRO A 8 -14.26 5.72 16.05
C PRO A 8 -14.34 6.31 14.65
N GLU A 9 -15.18 7.33 14.42
CA GLU A 9 -15.30 8.00 13.11
C GLU A 9 -14.06 8.83 12.76
N GLN A 10 -13.37 9.36 13.77
CA GLN A 10 -12.16 10.17 13.61
C GLN A 10 -10.87 9.34 13.66
N PHE A 11 -10.97 8.03 13.88
CA PHE A 11 -9.83 7.16 14.17
C PHE A 11 -8.71 7.28 13.13
N VAL A 12 -9.04 7.20 11.84
CA VAL A 12 -8.04 7.25 10.77
C VAL A 12 -7.38 8.62 10.73
N ASP A 13 -8.18 9.69 10.76
CA ASP A 13 -7.67 11.06 10.64
C ASP A 13 -6.80 11.47 11.83
N GLU A 14 -7.17 11.05 13.06
CA GLU A 14 -6.35 11.27 14.25
C GLU A 14 -5.01 10.51 14.19
N VAL A 15 -5.03 9.26 13.72
CA VAL A 15 -3.81 8.46 13.53
C VAL A 15 -2.87 9.10 12.52
N LEU A 16 -3.39 9.54 11.37
CA LEU A 16 -2.60 10.17 10.31
C LEU A 16 -2.04 11.51 10.76
N LYS A 17 -2.84 12.33 11.45
CA LYS A 17 -2.38 13.57 12.09
C LYS A 17 -1.25 13.31 13.08
N GLY A 18 -1.37 12.27 13.91
CA GLY A 18 -0.32 11.88 14.85
C GLY A 18 0.99 11.49 14.15
N ILE A 19 0.90 10.73 13.06
CA ILE A 19 2.07 10.31 12.27
C ILE A 19 2.74 11.52 11.59
N LEU A 20 1.96 12.42 10.99
CA LEU A 20 2.49 13.64 10.37
C LEU A 20 3.17 14.56 11.38
N LEU A 21 2.64 14.65 12.61
CA LEU A 21 3.29 15.40 13.69
C LEU A 21 4.58 14.73 14.18
N ALA A 22 4.60 13.40 14.27
CA ALA A 22 5.76 12.65 14.74
C ALA A 22 6.92 12.60 13.74
N HIS A 23 6.62 12.71 12.44
CA HIS A 23 7.56 12.55 11.34
C HIS A 23 7.53 13.74 10.36
N SER A 24 7.29 14.96 10.84
CA SER A 24 7.14 16.16 10.01
C SER A 24 8.40 16.54 9.22
N ASP A 25 9.56 16.01 9.61
CA ASP A 25 10.83 16.15 8.89
C ASP A 25 10.90 15.26 7.63
N GLN A 26 10.14 14.16 7.60
CA GLN A 26 10.19 13.13 6.56
C GLN A 26 8.91 13.02 5.74
N LEU A 27 7.77 13.34 6.33
CA LEU A 27 6.45 13.17 5.74
C LEU A 27 5.65 14.48 5.74
N ARG A 28 4.86 14.67 4.68
CA ARG A 28 3.89 15.77 4.56
C ARG A 28 2.60 15.27 3.91
N SER A 29 1.49 15.95 4.18
CA SER A 29 0.24 15.74 3.45
C SER A 29 0.29 16.41 2.07
N ALA A 30 -0.34 15.80 1.07
CA ALA A 30 -0.62 16.41 -0.23
C ALA A 30 -1.92 17.23 -0.16
N ASN A 31 -1.99 18.39 -0.82
CA ASN A 31 -3.22 19.19 -0.96
C ASN A 31 -4.01 19.44 0.34
N SER A 32 -3.33 19.48 1.49
CA SER A 32 -3.95 19.54 2.84
C SER A 32 -4.87 18.36 3.18
N ASP A 33 -4.88 17.28 2.38
CA ASP A 33 -5.54 16.03 2.71
C ASP A 33 -4.57 15.13 3.49
N ALA A 34 -4.84 14.93 4.78
CA ALA A 34 -4.03 14.07 5.65
C ALA A 34 -4.04 12.59 5.23
N ARG A 35 -4.98 12.19 4.36
CA ARG A 35 -5.09 10.83 3.80
C ARG A 35 -4.17 10.58 2.63
N VAL A 36 -3.52 11.62 2.12
CA VAL A 36 -2.49 11.51 1.09
C VAL A 36 -1.17 11.95 1.69
N ILE A 37 -0.29 10.99 1.97
CA ILE A 37 0.99 11.27 2.63
C ILE A 37 2.12 10.98 1.64
N VAL A 38 3.03 11.94 1.50
CA VAL A 38 4.21 11.85 0.64
C VAL A 38 5.47 12.22 1.41
N ARG A 39 6.62 11.85 0.87
CA ARG A 39 7.91 12.31 1.41
C ARG A 39 8.04 13.83 1.30
N THR A 40 8.72 14.45 2.25
CA THR A 40 9.04 15.88 2.20
C THR A 40 9.93 16.24 1.01
N ASP A 41 10.74 15.31 0.52
CA ASP A 41 11.61 15.46 -0.67
C ASP A 41 10.97 14.96 -1.98
N ALA A 42 9.63 14.83 -2.02
CA ALA A 42 8.87 14.56 -3.23
C ALA A 42 8.31 15.87 -3.86
N PRO A 43 8.30 16.01 -5.20
CA PRO A 43 8.84 15.06 -6.16
C PRO A 43 10.38 15.14 -6.24
N GLY A 44 11.02 14.02 -6.56
CA GLY A 44 12.46 13.95 -6.82
C GLY A 44 12.75 13.47 -8.24
N PRO A 45 13.99 13.58 -8.75
CA PRO A 45 14.37 13.19 -10.11
C PRO A 45 14.49 11.65 -10.26
N ARG A 46 13.40 10.94 -9.99
CA ARG A 46 13.29 9.48 -9.93
C ARG A 46 11.83 9.07 -10.17
N VAL A 47 11.62 7.80 -10.47
CA VAL A 47 10.27 7.22 -10.55
C VAL A 47 9.56 7.41 -9.20
N GLY A 48 8.36 7.99 -9.24
CA GLY A 48 7.47 8.05 -8.07
C GLY A 48 6.90 6.66 -7.78
N ILE A 49 6.79 6.26 -6.52
CA ILE A 49 6.11 5.01 -6.16
C ILE A 49 4.94 5.35 -5.23
N VAL A 50 3.72 5.08 -5.69
CA VAL A 50 2.49 5.24 -4.90
C VAL A 50 1.98 3.87 -4.50
N THR A 51 1.70 3.71 -3.21
CA THR A 51 0.97 2.57 -2.66
C THR A 51 -0.31 3.06 -1.99
N GLY A 52 -1.12 2.17 -1.44
CA GLY A 52 -2.35 2.56 -0.79
C GLY A 52 -3.25 1.39 -0.46
N GLY A 53 -4.32 1.71 0.26
CA GLY A 53 -5.34 0.77 0.68
C GLY A 53 -6.04 1.22 1.95
N GLY A 54 -6.90 0.35 2.48
CA GLY A 54 -7.61 0.63 3.73
C GLY A 54 -6.68 0.76 4.94
N SER A 55 -7.06 1.62 5.88
CA SER A 55 -6.39 1.72 7.17
C SER A 55 -6.61 0.47 8.03
N GLY A 56 -5.81 0.30 9.08
CA GLY A 56 -5.87 -0.85 10.01
C GLY A 56 -4.76 -1.88 9.83
N HIS A 57 -3.82 -1.66 8.91
CA HIS A 57 -2.70 -2.56 8.63
C HIS A 57 -1.32 -2.02 9.01
N LEU A 58 -1.26 -0.96 9.84
CA LEU A 58 0.01 -0.32 10.24
C LEU A 58 1.04 -1.37 10.70
N PRO A 59 2.30 -1.31 10.21
CA PRO A 59 2.89 -0.22 9.43
C PRO A 59 2.54 -0.23 7.93
N VAL A 60 1.91 -1.26 7.37
CA VAL A 60 1.47 -1.24 5.97
C VAL A 60 0.23 -0.35 5.84
N PHE A 61 0.14 0.56 4.88
CA PHE A 61 1.10 0.87 3.81
C PHE A 61 2.02 2.05 4.19
N LEU A 62 1.52 2.94 5.04
CA LEU A 62 2.09 4.25 5.39
C LEU A 62 3.52 4.21 5.94
N GLY A 63 3.85 3.24 6.79
CA GLY A 63 5.18 3.08 7.38
C GLY A 63 6.27 2.73 6.37
N TYR A 64 5.91 2.51 5.10
CA TYR A 64 6.85 2.27 4.00
C TYR A 64 6.96 3.45 3.03
N VAL A 65 6.48 4.64 3.40
CA VAL A 65 6.80 5.88 2.70
C VAL A 65 8.11 6.43 3.22
N GLY A 66 9.12 6.54 2.37
CA GLY A 66 10.46 6.98 2.77
C GLY A 66 11.53 6.74 1.71
N LYS A 67 12.75 7.25 1.99
CA LYS A 67 13.89 7.11 1.07
C LYS A 67 14.22 5.65 0.78
N GLY A 68 14.29 5.29 -0.50
CA GLY A 68 14.53 3.90 -0.93
C GLY A 68 13.40 2.92 -0.63
N LEU A 69 12.19 3.43 -0.38
CA LEU A 69 10.91 2.72 -0.27
C LEU A 69 9.88 3.41 -1.18
N CYS A 70 8.61 3.53 -0.78
CA CYS A 70 7.58 4.23 -1.52
C CYS A 70 7.73 5.77 -1.40
N SER A 71 7.30 6.50 -2.42
CA SER A 71 7.33 7.96 -2.45
C SER A 71 6.10 8.60 -1.79
N GLY A 72 4.96 7.92 -1.89
CA GLY A 72 3.70 8.37 -1.34
C GLY A 72 2.70 7.23 -1.09
N VAL A 73 1.64 7.55 -0.38
CA VAL A 73 0.55 6.65 -0.04
C VAL A 73 -0.79 7.38 -0.01
N ALA A 74 -1.83 6.73 -0.53
CA ALA A 74 -3.23 7.10 -0.29
C ALA A 74 -3.86 6.15 0.74
N VAL A 75 -4.49 6.71 1.78
CA VAL A 75 -5.01 5.96 2.94
C VAL A 75 -6.54 6.07 3.01
N GLY A 76 -7.22 4.95 2.79
CA GLY A 76 -8.66 4.87 2.92
C GLY A 76 -9.14 4.69 4.36
N ASN A 77 -10.45 4.50 4.52
CA ASN A 77 -11.04 4.15 5.82
C ASN A 77 -10.59 2.76 6.28
N VAL A 78 -10.94 2.38 7.51
CA VAL A 78 -10.57 1.06 8.05
C VAL A 78 -11.08 -0.05 7.12
N PHE A 79 -10.16 -0.83 6.56
CA PHE A 79 -10.43 -1.92 5.59
C PHE A 79 -11.21 -1.50 4.34
N SER A 80 -11.14 -0.22 3.95
CA SER A 80 -11.79 0.30 2.75
C SER A 80 -10.80 1.10 1.91
N SER A 81 -10.75 0.84 0.62
CA SER A 81 -9.83 1.49 -0.34
C SER A 81 -9.92 3.03 -0.28
N PRO A 82 -8.81 3.77 -0.48
CA PRO A 82 -8.84 5.21 -0.73
C PRO A 82 -9.60 5.53 -2.02
N SER A 83 -10.03 6.78 -2.20
CA SER A 83 -10.64 7.18 -3.47
C SER A 83 -9.60 7.27 -4.59
N SER A 84 -10.03 7.14 -5.84
CA SER A 84 -9.19 7.38 -7.01
C SER A 84 -8.60 8.79 -7.02
N GLU A 85 -9.34 9.80 -6.55
CA GLU A 85 -8.85 11.18 -6.40
C GLU A 85 -7.69 11.29 -5.42
N GLN A 86 -7.74 10.58 -4.28
CA GLN A 86 -6.65 10.54 -3.32
C GLN A 86 -5.39 9.89 -3.90
N ILE A 87 -5.56 8.79 -4.65
CA ILE A 87 -4.46 8.12 -5.34
C ILE A 87 -3.86 9.05 -6.40
N PHE A 88 -4.69 9.67 -7.23
CA PHE A 88 -4.27 10.63 -8.25
C PHE A 88 -3.50 11.80 -7.64
N ASN A 89 -4.01 12.40 -6.55
CA ASN A 89 -3.32 13.47 -5.83
C ASN A 89 -1.94 13.02 -5.31
N ALA A 90 -1.82 11.77 -4.83
CA ALA A 90 -0.53 11.21 -4.46
C ALA A 90 0.41 11.11 -5.67
N SER A 91 -0.10 10.67 -6.82
CA SER A 91 0.64 10.52 -8.08
C SER A 91 1.20 11.84 -8.57
N VAL A 92 0.38 12.90 -8.59
CA VAL A 92 0.80 14.25 -8.97
C VAL A 92 1.96 14.74 -8.11
N GLU A 93 1.86 14.56 -6.79
CA GLU A 93 2.88 15.03 -5.84
C GLU A 93 4.21 14.27 -5.91
N VAL A 94 4.18 13.00 -6.34
CA VAL A 94 5.41 12.19 -6.46
C VAL A 94 5.97 12.15 -7.88
N ASN A 95 5.27 12.73 -8.86
CA ASN A 95 5.71 12.74 -10.24
C ASN A 95 6.86 13.74 -10.46
N GLY A 96 8.09 13.22 -10.56
CA GLY A 96 9.28 13.99 -10.90
C GLY A 96 9.61 14.05 -12.39
N GLY A 97 8.65 13.71 -13.27
CA GLY A 97 8.86 13.63 -14.72
C GLY A 97 9.45 12.29 -15.21
N MET A 98 9.54 11.30 -14.33
CA MET A 98 10.05 9.94 -14.63
C MET A 98 8.93 8.87 -14.57
N GLY A 99 7.68 9.29 -14.46
CA GLY A 99 6.51 8.44 -14.30
C GLY A 99 6.29 7.93 -12.87
N VAL A 100 5.17 7.24 -12.67
CA VAL A 100 4.70 6.75 -11.36
C VAL A 100 4.39 5.25 -11.39
N LEU A 101 4.99 4.49 -10.48
CA LEU A 101 4.67 3.09 -10.24
C LEU A 101 3.58 2.97 -9.15
N TYR A 102 2.47 2.35 -9.50
CA TYR A 102 1.48 1.85 -8.55
C TYR A 102 1.89 0.46 -8.07
N LEU A 103 2.14 0.33 -6.76
CA LEU A 103 2.58 -0.91 -6.13
C LEU A 103 1.74 -1.17 -4.88
N PHE A 104 0.79 -2.08 -4.96
CA PHE A 104 -0.20 -2.33 -3.90
C PHE A 104 -0.73 -3.78 -3.94
N GLY A 105 -1.52 -4.16 -2.94
CA GLY A 105 -2.06 -5.51 -2.82
C GLY A 105 -3.22 -5.78 -3.78
N ASN A 106 -3.36 -7.01 -4.25
CA ASN A 106 -4.43 -7.41 -5.16
C ASN A 106 -5.79 -7.56 -4.44
N TYR A 107 -6.50 -6.45 -4.29
CA TYR A 107 -7.87 -6.38 -3.78
C TYR A 107 -8.74 -5.59 -4.74
N GLY A 108 -9.92 -6.12 -5.08
CA GLY A 108 -10.74 -5.54 -6.16
C GLY A 108 -11.10 -4.07 -5.99
N GLY A 109 -11.36 -3.61 -4.75
CA GLY A 109 -11.62 -2.19 -4.48
C GLY A 109 -10.39 -1.31 -4.72
N ASP A 110 -9.20 -1.77 -4.34
CA ASP A 110 -7.95 -1.06 -4.60
C ASP A 110 -7.64 -1.06 -6.10
N VAL A 111 -7.76 -2.21 -6.76
CA VAL A 111 -7.53 -2.32 -8.21
C VAL A 111 -8.39 -1.33 -8.98
N LEU A 112 -9.70 -1.28 -8.71
CA LEU A 112 -10.62 -0.35 -9.37
C LEU A 112 -10.21 1.12 -9.15
N ASN A 113 -9.92 1.52 -7.91
CA ASN A 113 -9.58 2.92 -7.62
C ASN A 113 -8.22 3.33 -8.20
N PHE A 114 -7.23 2.43 -8.21
CA PHE A 114 -5.93 2.68 -8.82
C PHE A 114 -5.99 2.71 -10.36
N GLU A 115 -6.84 1.89 -10.99
CA GLU A 115 -7.11 1.97 -12.44
C GLU A 115 -7.75 3.32 -12.79
N LEU A 116 -8.78 3.73 -12.07
CA LEU A 116 -9.40 5.05 -12.28
C LEU A 116 -8.41 6.20 -12.04
N ALA A 117 -7.50 6.07 -11.08
CA ALA A 117 -6.45 7.06 -10.86
C ALA A 117 -5.38 7.06 -11.97
N ALA A 118 -5.14 5.91 -12.62
CA ALA A 118 -4.28 5.83 -13.80
C ALA A 118 -4.90 6.58 -14.98
N ASP A 119 -6.21 6.41 -15.21
CA ASP A 119 -6.95 7.15 -16.24
C ASP A 119 -6.86 8.67 -16.01
N LEU A 120 -7.01 9.12 -14.75
CA LEU A 120 -6.84 10.54 -14.38
C LEU A 120 -5.40 11.03 -14.62
N CYS A 121 -4.39 10.19 -14.35
CA CYS A 121 -2.99 10.52 -14.62
C CYS A 121 -2.71 10.65 -16.13
N GLU A 122 -3.29 9.78 -16.95
CA GLU A 122 -3.15 9.83 -18.41
C GLU A 122 -3.67 11.16 -18.99
N LEU A 123 -4.79 11.67 -18.46
CA LEU A 123 -5.34 12.98 -18.85
C LEU A 123 -4.40 14.16 -18.55
N GLU A 124 -3.48 13.99 -17.60
CA GLU A 124 -2.48 15.00 -17.19
C GLU A 124 -1.07 14.67 -17.71
N ASP A 125 -0.96 13.80 -18.72
CA ASP A 125 0.31 13.35 -19.33
C ASP A 125 1.29 12.71 -18.32
N ILE A 126 0.78 12.10 -17.25
CA ILE A 126 1.56 11.37 -16.24
C ILE A 126 1.62 9.89 -16.60
N GLU A 127 2.78 9.41 -17.05
CA GLU A 127 3.00 7.99 -17.32
C GLU A 127 2.90 7.17 -16.02
N THR A 128 2.04 6.14 -16.03
CA THR A 128 1.88 5.23 -14.90
C THR A 128 2.12 3.77 -15.29
N ALA A 129 2.56 2.96 -14.34
CA ALA A 129 2.61 1.51 -14.47
C ALA A 129 2.10 0.86 -13.18
N THR A 130 1.45 -0.29 -13.30
CA THR A 130 0.90 -1.02 -12.14
C THR A 130 1.61 -2.35 -11.93
N VAL A 131 1.90 -2.65 -10.66
CA VAL A 131 2.35 -3.96 -10.19
C VAL A 131 1.50 -4.36 -8.99
N LEU A 132 0.66 -5.37 -9.19
CA LEU A 132 -0.15 -5.96 -8.13
C LEU A 132 0.69 -6.99 -7.37
N VAL A 133 0.66 -6.92 -6.05
CA VAL A 133 1.21 -7.97 -5.19
C VAL A 133 0.18 -9.06 -5.01
N SER A 134 0.58 -10.32 -5.23
CA SER A 134 -0.29 -11.51 -5.21
C SER A 134 0.42 -12.70 -4.52
N ASP A 135 0.98 -12.45 -3.33
CA ASP A 135 1.85 -13.38 -2.62
C ASP A 135 1.12 -14.39 -1.71
N ASP A 136 -0.16 -14.16 -1.37
CA ASP A 136 -0.91 -15.01 -0.44
C ASP A 136 -1.28 -16.37 -1.05
N VAL A 137 -0.50 -17.40 -0.73
CA VAL A 137 -0.71 -18.75 -1.26
C VAL A 137 -1.95 -19.46 -0.73
N MET A 138 -2.53 -18.95 0.37
CA MET A 138 -3.75 -19.51 0.97
C MET A 138 -5.02 -18.97 0.31
N SER A 139 -4.92 -17.86 -0.43
CA SER A 139 -6.08 -17.22 -1.07
C SER A 139 -6.50 -17.84 -2.40
N ALA A 140 -5.55 -18.42 -3.14
CA ALA A 140 -5.82 -19.09 -4.41
C ALA A 140 -4.72 -20.12 -4.76
N PRO A 141 -5.07 -21.20 -5.47
CA PRO A 141 -4.10 -22.22 -5.89
C PRO A 141 -3.13 -21.69 -6.95
N GLN A 142 -2.07 -22.44 -7.26
CA GLN A 142 -0.98 -21.98 -8.12
C GLN A 142 -1.42 -21.68 -9.55
N GLU A 143 -2.42 -22.39 -10.08
CA GLU A 143 -3.00 -22.17 -11.41
C GLU A 143 -3.72 -20.81 -11.51
N ARG A 144 -4.05 -20.20 -10.36
CA ARG A 144 -4.65 -18.87 -10.24
C ARG A 144 -3.78 -17.96 -9.38
N ALA A 145 -2.45 -18.09 -9.49
CA ALA A 145 -1.51 -17.29 -8.71
C ALA A 145 -1.73 -15.79 -8.87
N ASP A 146 -2.09 -15.32 -10.07
CA ASP A 146 -2.32 -13.90 -10.33
C ASP A 146 -3.60 -13.35 -9.66
N SER A 147 -4.54 -14.22 -9.26
CA SER A 147 -5.73 -13.82 -8.50
C SER A 147 -5.52 -13.93 -6.98
N ARG A 148 -4.31 -14.24 -6.51
CA ARG A 148 -4.02 -14.26 -5.08
C ARG A 148 -4.06 -12.84 -4.52
N ARG A 149 -4.46 -12.73 -3.26
CA ARG A 149 -4.37 -11.48 -2.49
C ARG A 149 -2.92 -11.07 -2.32
N GLY A 150 -2.68 -9.76 -2.23
CA GLY A 150 -1.39 -9.20 -1.82
C GLY A 150 -1.38 -8.88 -0.34
N VAL A 151 -0.48 -9.50 0.42
CA VAL A 151 -0.39 -9.33 1.88
C VAL A 151 1.05 -8.95 2.25
N ALA A 152 1.59 -9.50 3.34
CA ALA A 152 2.87 -9.09 3.93
C ALA A 152 4.08 -9.06 2.98
N GLY A 153 4.11 -9.88 1.93
CA GLY A 153 5.23 -9.95 1.00
C GLY A 153 5.46 -8.66 0.20
N MET A 154 4.47 -7.76 0.14
CA MET A 154 4.61 -6.46 -0.54
C MET A 154 5.78 -5.62 -0.03
N VAL A 155 6.18 -5.80 1.23
CA VAL A 155 7.29 -5.04 1.84
C VAL A 155 8.62 -5.27 1.11
N PHE A 156 8.83 -6.47 0.56
CA PHE A 156 10.01 -6.76 -0.25
C PHE A 156 9.95 -6.05 -1.61
N ALA A 157 8.75 -5.98 -2.20
CA ALA A 157 8.54 -5.25 -3.45
C ALA A 157 8.78 -3.75 -3.23
N PHE A 158 8.25 -3.16 -2.14
CA PHE A 158 8.52 -1.77 -1.77
C PHE A 158 10.01 -1.50 -1.65
N LYS A 159 10.75 -2.38 -0.96
CA LYS A 159 12.18 -2.18 -0.73
C LYS A 159 13.00 -2.27 -2.01
N CYS A 160 12.76 -3.28 -2.83
CA CYS A 160 13.52 -3.47 -4.07
C CYS A 160 13.16 -2.44 -5.13
N ALA A 161 11.87 -2.13 -5.31
CA ALA A 161 11.41 -1.10 -6.24
C ALA A 161 11.92 0.28 -5.82
N GLY A 162 11.79 0.63 -4.53
CA GLY A 162 12.32 1.89 -3.99
C GLY A 162 13.82 2.04 -4.17
N ALA A 163 14.60 0.98 -3.93
CA ALA A 163 16.04 0.98 -4.20
C ALA A 163 16.38 1.13 -5.70
N SER A 164 15.54 0.58 -6.58
CA SER A 164 15.66 0.74 -8.03
C SER A 164 15.37 2.18 -8.46
N ALA A 165 14.30 2.77 -7.94
CA ALA A 165 13.92 4.16 -8.20
C ALA A 165 15.00 5.14 -7.71
N GLU A 166 15.56 4.95 -6.50
CA GLU A 166 16.65 5.80 -5.99
C GLU A 166 17.95 5.69 -6.79
N ARG A 167 18.15 4.61 -7.55
CA ARG A 167 19.29 4.47 -8.47
C ARG A 167 19.10 5.28 -9.76
N GLY A 168 17.88 5.75 -10.03
CA GLY A 168 17.54 6.51 -11.24
C GLY A 168 17.10 5.62 -12.41
N ASP A 169 16.72 4.38 -12.14
CA ASP A 169 16.19 3.47 -13.17
C ASP A 169 14.87 3.98 -13.75
N SER A 170 14.56 3.60 -14.99
CA SER A 170 13.32 3.98 -15.67
C SER A 170 12.09 3.30 -15.06
N LEU A 171 10.89 3.86 -15.28
CA LEU A 171 9.63 3.29 -14.80
C LEU A 171 9.49 1.81 -15.17
N ALA A 172 9.81 1.44 -16.41
CA ALA A 172 9.78 0.06 -16.87
C ALA A 172 10.75 -0.86 -16.09
N GLN A 173 11.96 -0.39 -15.79
CA GLN A 173 12.95 -1.14 -15.01
C GLN A 173 12.50 -1.30 -13.55
N VAL A 174 12.01 -0.23 -12.92
CA VAL A 174 11.50 -0.25 -11.54
C VAL A 174 10.30 -1.20 -11.43
N ALA A 175 9.37 -1.15 -12.39
CA ALA A 175 8.24 -2.06 -12.46
C ALA A 175 8.68 -3.53 -12.63
N GLU A 176 9.67 -3.81 -13.48
CA GLU A 176 10.18 -5.18 -13.66
C GLU A 176 10.87 -5.71 -12.40
N VAL A 177 11.63 -4.88 -11.69
CA VAL A 177 12.20 -5.26 -10.39
C VAL A 177 11.09 -5.63 -9.41
N ALA A 178 10.03 -4.82 -9.31
CA ALA A 178 8.88 -5.11 -8.46
C ALA A 178 8.20 -6.44 -8.87
N ARG A 179 7.91 -6.64 -10.16
CA ARG A 179 7.32 -7.89 -10.67
C ARG A 179 8.19 -9.11 -10.39
N LYS A 180 9.51 -8.99 -10.55
CA LYS A 180 10.45 -10.08 -10.20
C LYS A 180 10.35 -10.43 -8.72
N VAL A 181 10.27 -9.44 -7.82
CA VAL A 181 10.10 -9.72 -6.39
C VAL A 181 8.76 -10.39 -6.11
N VAL A 182 7.66 -9.88 -6.65
CA VAL A 182 6.32 -10.47 -6.47
C VAL A 182 6.29 -11.93 -6.96
N ARG A 183 6.84 -12.20 -8.15
CA ARG A 183 6.92 -13.57 -8.70
C ARG A 183 7.67 -14.55 -7.80
N ASN A 184 8.64 -14.08 -7.02
CA ASN A 184 9.47 -14.89 -6.12
C ASN A 184 9.06 -14.79 -4.64
N THR A 185 7.96 -14.11 -4.32
CA THR A 185 7.48 -13.95 -2.94
C THR A 185 6.21 -14.77 -2.74
N ARG A 186 6.19 -15.56 -1.66
CA ARG A 186 5.04 -16.35 -1.22
C ARG A 186 4.85 -16.12 0.26
N SER A 187 3.62 -15.93 0.69
CA SER A 187 3.27 -15.75 2.08
C SER A 187 2.05 -16.58 2.44
N ALA A 188 2.00 -17.00 3.70
CA ALA A 188 0.85 -17.62 4.33
C ALA A 188 0.72 -17.04 5.74
N GLY A 189 -0.51 -16.77 6.15
CA GLY A 189 -0.84 -16.24 7.47
C GLY A 189 -1.92 -17.07 8.16
N VAL A 190 -1.89 -17.08 9.48
CA VAL A 190 -2.93 -17.69 10.32
C VAL A 190 -3.34 -16.72 11.43
N GLY A 191 -4.64 -16.46 11.54
CA GLY A 191 -5.22 -15.69 12.63
C GLY A 191 -5.68 -16.59 13.79
N LEU A 192 -5.30 -16.27 15.03
CA LEU A 192 -5.78 -16.98 16.22
C LEU A 192 -7.08 -16.39 16.79
N SER A 193 -7.38 -15.14 16.43
CA SER A 193 -8.59 -14.41 16.85
C SER A 193 -8.94 -13.34 15.80
N PRO A 194 -10.22 -12.98 15.64
CA PRO A 194 -10.62 -11.94 14.70
C PRO A 194 -10.15 -10.55 15.15
N THR A 195 -9.91 -9.67 14.18
CA THR A 195 -9.68 -8.25 14.43
C THR A 195 -10.98 -7.55 14.82
N ILE A 196 -10.92 -6.62 15.77
CA ILE A 196 -12.06 -5.83 16.22
C ILE A 196 -11.91 -4.40 15.69
N THR A 197 -12.76 -4.01 14.74
CA THR A 197 -12.73 -2.65 14.14
C THR A 197 -13.19 -1.58 15.13
N PRO A 198 -12.78 -0.30 14.95
CA PRO A 198 -13.20 0.81 15.82
C PRO A 198 -14.72 0.97 15.95
N HIS A 199 -15.47 0.86 14.84
CA HIS A 199 -16.91 1.15 14.77
C HIS A 199 -17.83 0.07 15.39
N LEU A 200 -17.31 -1.09 15.78
CA LEU A 200 -18.13 -2.15 16.38
C LEU A 200 -18.35 -1.91 17.89
N TYR A 201 -19.39 -1.14 18.21
CA TYR A 201 -20.13 -1.21 19.47
C TYR A 201 -21.62 -1.36 19.17
N GLY A 202 -22.22 -2.53 19.46
CA GLY A 202 -23.67 -2.66 19.62
C GLY A 202 -24.41 -3.67 18.73
N LEU A 203 -23.83 -4.18 17.66
CA LEU A 203 -24.43 -5.27 16.86
C LEU A 203 -23.57 -6.53 17.01
N GLY A 204 -24.23 -7.64 17.35
CA GLY A 204 -23.61 -8.90 17.77
C GLY A 204 -22.48 -9.36 16.86
N ARG A 205 -21.48 -10.04 17.44
CA ARG A 205 -20.27 -10.59 16.82
C ARG A 205 -20.46 -10.94 15.34
N GLN A 206 -20.31 -9.96 14.45
CA GLN A 206 -20.03 -10.25 13.06
C GLN A 206 -18.55 -10.59 13.02
N GLN A 207 -18.26 -11.89 13.00
CA GLN A 207 -17.00 -12.38 12.50
C GLN A 207 -16.90 -11.90 11.06
N MET A 208 -16.21 -10.78 10.85
CA MET A 208 -15.62 -10.52 9.55
C MET A 208 -14.56 -11.61 9.36
N ALA A 209 -14.95 -12.63 8.61
CA ALA A 209 -14.09 -13.73 8.20
C ALA A 209 -13.05 -13.20 7.22
N ASP A 210 -12.02 -12.54 7.73
CA ASP A 210 -10.75 -12.38 7.04
C ASP A 210 -9.64 -12.88 7.97
N LEU A 211 -9.68 -14.19 8.21
CA LEU A 211 -8.73 -14.97 9.01
C LEU A 211 -7.30 -15.00 8.43
N SER A 212 -7.04 -14.19 7.39
CA SER A 212 -5.74 -14.00 6.73
C SER A 212 -5.13 -12.61 6.94
N ILE A 213 -5.84 -11.66 7.55
CA ILE A 213 -5.34 -10.29 7.77
C ILE A 213 -4.37 -10.21 8.97
N LEU A 214 -4.20 -11.30 9.73
CA LEU A 214 -3.15 -11.35 10.74
C LEU A 214 -1.81 -11.72 10.08
N VAL A 215 -1.01 -10.71 9.78
CA VAL A 215 0.39 -10.88 9.36
C VAL A 215 1.20 -11.45 10.53
N HIS A 216 1.19 -12.77 10.67
CA HIS A 216 2.25 -13.50 11.35
C HIS A 216 2.96 -14.30 10.27
N LEU A 217 4.16 -13.82 9.91
CA LEU A 217 5.00 -14.37 8.85
C LEU A 217 5.41 -15.80 9.19
N VAL A 218 4.94 -16.79 8.43
CA VAL A 218 5.71 -18.01 8.19
C VAL A 218 6.34 -17.84 6.80
N LEU A 219 7.58 -17.36 6.79
CA LEU A 219 8.42 -17.28 5.60
C LEU A 219 8.94 -18.69 5.27
N LEU A 220 8.34 -19.35 4.29
CA LEU A 220 8.96 -20.49 3.61
C LEU A 220 9.78 -19.95 2.45
N GLN A 221 11.03 -19.57 2.73
CA GLN A 221 12.01 -19.27 1.70
C GLN A 221 12.51 -20.61 1.13
N TYR A 222 11.71 -21.22 0.25
CA TYR A 222 12.16 -22.29 -0.63
C TYR A 222 12.29 -21.68 -2.02
N LEU A 223 13.47 -21.84 -2.65
CA LEU A 223 13.84 -21.40 -4.01
C LEU A 223 14.60 -20.06 -4.14
N LEU A 224 15.65 -19.87 -3.33
CA LEU A 224 16.85 -19.12 -3.76
C LEU A 224 18.06 -20.04 -4.02
N LEU A 225 17.84 -21.35 -4.21
CA LEU A 225 18.88 -22.36 -4.47
C LEU A 225 18.53 -23.32 -5.62
N GLN A 226 17.79 -22.86 -6.64
CA GLN A 226 17.67 -23.57 -7.93
C GLN A 226 17.87 -22.56 -9.05
#